data_AF-A0A3A5J2R2-F1
#
_entry.id   AF-A0A3A5J2R2-F1
#
_cell.length_a   1.000
_cell.length_b   1.000
_cell.length_c   1.000
_cell.angle_alpha   90.00
_cell.angle_beta   90.00
_cell.angle_gamma   90.00
#
_symmetry.space_group_name_H-M   'P 1'
#
loop_
_entity.id
_entity.type
_entity.pdbx_description
1 polymer ?
#
loop_
_entity_poly.entity_id
_entity_poly.type
_entity_poly.pdbx_seq_one_letter_code
_entity_poly.pdbx_strand_id
1 'polypeptide(L)'
;MARSWLEVTTDEVQSRQGANDRLAERREAMSDRAWALIEASLAPAFQAAAARLGAREYRVAGDSELAVAKCGIYAPGAVEHDPRVAFHEAEFDAYQPLVILRRKADGAGQPVHATTLHIERLDAEAIETFLSANG
;
A
#
# COMPACT_ATOMS: atom_id res chain seq x y z
N MET A 1 10.66 -37.50 -31.62
CA MET A 1 10.69 -37.32 -30.15
C MET A 1 9.66 -36.25 -29.79
N ALA A 2 8.47 -36.67 -29.36
CA ALA A 2 7.46 -35.75 -28.87
C ALA A 2 7.65 -35.59 -27.35
N ARG A 3 7.89 -34.37 -26.86
CA ARG A 3 7.81 -34.06 -25.43
C ARG A 3 6.33 -34.08 -25.05
N SER A 4 5.90 -35.09 -24.30
CA SER A 4 4.56 -35.15 -23.71
C SER A 4 4.43 -34.06 -22.65
N TRP A 5 3.39 -33.25 -22.74
CA TRP A 5 3.06 -32.11 -21.87
C TRP A 5 1.99 -32.46 -20.81
N LEU A 6 1.77 -33.74 -20.49
CA LEU A 6 0.55 -34.15 -19.79
C LEU A 6 0.79 -35.22 -18.71
N GLU A 7 1.57 -34.89 -17.68
CA GLU A 7 1.45 -35.56 -16.38
C GLU A 7 1.66 -34.53 -15.25
N VAL A 8 0.75 -33.55 -15.16
CA VAL A 8 0.54 -32.87 -13.88
C VAL A 8 -0.16 -33.89 -12.99
N THR A 9 0.55 -34.40 -11.99
CA THR A 9 0.02 -35.42 -11.08
C THR A 9 -1.03 -34.80 -10.15
N THR A 10 -1.98 -35.60 -9.67
CA THR A 10 -3.02 -35.13 -8.73
C THR A 10 -2.40 -34.51 -7.46
N ASP A 11 -1.25 -35.01 -7.03
CA ASP A 11 -0.50 -34.47 -5.89
C ASP A 11 0.04 -33.06 -6.15
N GLU A 12 0.50 -32.76 -7.38
CA GLU A 12 0.92 -31.41 -7.77
C GLU A 12 -0.25 -30.42 -7.80
N VAL A 13 -1.42 -30.87 -8.26
CA VAL A 13 -2.64 -30.04 -8.26
C VAL A 13 -3.09 -29.74 -6.83
N GLN A 14 -3.14 -30.76 -5.95
CA GLN A 14 -3.54 -30.58 -4.56
C GLN A 14 -2.56 -29.71 -3.77
N SER A 15 -1.25 -29.87 -3.99
CA SER A 15 -0.21 -29.04 -3.38
C SER A 15 -0.34 -27.56 -3.81
N ARG A 16 -0.57 -27.31 -5.10
CA ARG A 16 -0.80 -25.95 -5.62
C ARG A 16 -2.08 -25.33 -5.09
N GLN A 17 -3.16 -26.11 -4.99
CA GLN A 17 -4.42 -25.62 -4.45
C GLN A 17 -4.30 -25.26 -2.97
N GLY A 18 -3.69 -26.13 -2.16
CA GLY A 18 -3.42 -25.83 -0.75
C GLY A 18 -2.40 -24.71 -0.53
N ALA A 19 -1.53 -24.40 -1.51
CA ALA A 19 -0.67 -23.21 -1.46
C ALA A 19 -1.46 -21.93 -1.79
N ASN A 20 -2.36 -21.99 -2.76
CA ASN A 20 -3.22 -20.86 -3.14
C ASN A 20 -4.21 -20.49 -2.03
N ASP A 21 -4.81 -21.47 -1.37
CA ASP A 21 -5.74 -21.24 -0.26
C ASP A 21 -5.05 -20.52 0.90
N ARG A 22 -3.84 -20.96 1.27
CA ARG A 22 -3.00 -20.28 2.29
C ARG A 22 -2.61 -18.86 1.90
N LEU A 23 -2.38 -18.59 0.61
CA LEU A 23 -2.07 -17.24 0.13
C LEU A 23 -3.32 -16.33 0.15
N ALA A 24 -4.50 -16.88 -0.18
CA ALA A 24 -5.76 -16.18 -0.11
C ALA A 24 -6.12 -15.83 1.34
N GLU A 25 -6.04 -16.79 2.27
CA GLU A 25 -6.25 -16.57 3.70
C GLU A 25 -5.29 -15.49 4.26
N ARG A 26 -4.02 -15.56 3.85
CA ARG A 26 -3.03 -14.56 4.26
C ARG A 26 -3.36 -13.18 3.73
N ARG A 27 -3.81 -13.08 2.48
CA ARG A 27 -4.21 -11.80 1.85
C ARG A 27 -5.44 -11.21 2.54
N GLU A 28 -6.43 -12.04 2.88
CA GLU A 28 -7.63 -11.61 3.61
C GLU A 28 -7.26 -11.07 5.00
N ALA A 29 -6.46 -11.82 5.77
CA ALA A 29 -5.98 -11.37 7.07
C ALA A 29 -5.16 -10.07 6.98
N MET A 30 -4.38 -9.90 5.92
CA MET A 30 -3.64 -8.66 5.64
C MET A 30 -4.58 -7.49 5.31
N SER A 31 -5.62 -7.73 4.52
CA SER A 31 -6.64 -6.74 4.16
C SER A 31 -7.35 -6.22 5.42
N ASP A 32 -7.87 -7.11 6.26
CA ASP A 32 -8.57 -6.73 7.49
C ASP A 32 -7.69 -5.89 8.41
N ARG A 33 -6.43 -6.33 8.59
CA ARG A 33 -5.45 -5.59 9.40
C ARG A 33 -5.14 -4.21 8.81
N ALA A 34 -4.99 -4.12 7.49
CA ALA A 34 -4.70 -2.86 6.81
C ALA A 34 -5.85 -1.87 6.95
N TRP A 35 -7.08 -2.30 6.69
CA TRP A 35 -8.28 -1.47 6.83
C TRP A 35 -8.48 -0.99 8.26
N ALA A 36 -8.32 -1.87 9.25
CA ALA A 36 -8.41 -1.50 10.66
C ALA A 36 -7.39 -0.40 11.04
N LEU A 37 -6.15 -0.49 10.54
CA LEU A 37 -5.13 0.54 10.77
C LEU A 37 -5.40 1.84 10.03
N ILE A 38 -5.93 1.76 8.81
CA ILE A 38 -6.34 2.93 8.06
C ILE A 38 -7.41 3.69 8.83
N GLU A 39 -8.47 3.01 9.23
CA GLU A 39 -9.59 3.64 9.94
C GLU A 39 -9.18 4.21 11.30
N ALA A 40 -8.41 3.44 12.08
CA ALA A 40 -8.07 3.81 13.45
C ALA A 40 -6.98 4.88 13.55
N SER A 41 -6.02 4.92 12.61
CA SER A 41 -4.78 5.70 12.77
C SER A 41 -4.42 6.54 11.54
N LEU A 42 -4.32 5.94 10.36
CA LEU A 42 -3.80 6.67 9.18
C LEU A 42 -4.81 7.67 8.65
N ALA A 43 -6.09 7.32 8.50
CA ALA A 43 -7.08 8.22 7.92
C ALA A 43 -7.22 9.52 8.73
N PRO A 44 -7.35 9.49 10.08
CA PRO A 44 -7.36 10.72 10.87
C PRO A 44 -6.08 11.55 10.71
N ALA A 45 -4.91 10.90 10.73
CA ALA A 45 -3.62 11.59 10.62
C ALA A 45 -3.41 12.22 9.24
N PHE A 46 -3.74 11.50 8.18
CA PHE A 46 -3.64 11.97 6.81
C PHE A 46 -4.64 13.09 6.53
N GLN A 47 -5.89 12.98 6.99
CA GLN A 47 -6.88 14.06 6.86
C GLN A 47 -6.45 15.34 7.60
N ALA A 48 -5.92 15.20 8.83
CA ALA A 48 -5.34 16.33 9.56
C ALA A 48 -4.14 16.93 8.80
N ALA A 49 -3.28 16.09 8.21
CA ALA A 49 -2.16 16.53 7.39
C ALA A 49 -2.60 17.23 6.09
N ALA A 50 -3.68 16.78 5.45
CA ALA A 50 -4.24 17.42 4.27
C ALA A 50 -4.68 18.86 4.52
N ALA A 51 -5.29 19.12 5.68
CA ALA A 51 -5.73 20.46 6.07
C ALA A 51 -4.54 21.41 6.28
N ARG A 52 -3.44 20.95 6.88
CA ARG A 52 -2.24 21.78 7.11
C ARG A 52 -1.35 21.95 5.87
N LEU A 53 -1.33 20.98 4.95
CA LEU A 53 -0.43 20.96 3.78
C LEU A 53 -1.04 21.59 2.51
N GLY A 54 -2.01 22.51 2.66
CA GLY A 54 -2.53 23.33 1.56
C GLY A 54 -3.69 22.71 0.75
N ALA A 55 -4.73 22.23 1.44
CA ALA A 55 -5.95 21.68 0.83
C ALA A 55 -5.70 20.46 -0.07
N ARG A 56 -4.93 19.50 0.43
CA ARG A 56 -4.73 18.21 -0.24
C ARG A 56 -5.98 17.34 -0.11
N GLU A 57 -6.20 16.47 -1.09
CA GLU A 57 -7.30 15.53 -1.08
C GLU A 57 -6.86 14.21 -0.45
N TYR A 58 -7.57 13.79 0.60
CA TYR A 58 -7.44 12.45 1.14
C TYR A 58 -8.13 11.44 0.22
N ARG A 59 -7.45 10.33 -0.07
CA ARG A 59 -7.99 9.23 -0.87
C ARG A 59 -7.61 7.90 -0.25
N VAL A 60 -8.51 6.93 -0.40
CA VAL A 60 -8.27 5.53 -0.07
C VAL A 60 -8.65 4.67 -1.26
N ALA A 61 -7.84 3.67 -1.56
CA ALA A 61 -8.07 2.70 -2.61
C ALA A 61 -7.75 1.31 -2.05
N GLY A 62 -8.56 0.32 -2.43
CA GLY A 62 -8.33 -1.08 -2.09
C GLY A 62 -7.69 -1.84 -3.26
N ASP A 63 -7.10 -2.98 -2.91
CA ASP A 63 -7.02 -4.17 -3.76
C ASP A 63 -6.33 -3.99 -5.14
N SER A 64 -5.01 -4.15 -5.16
CA SER A 64 -4.20 -4.40 -6.36
C SER A 64 -3.51 -5.76 -6.26
N GLU A 65 -2.88 -6.23 -7.35
CA GLU A 65 -2.14 -7.50 -7.33
C GLU A 65 -1.12 -7.58 -6.16
N LEU A 66 -0.48 -6.45 -5.83
CA LEU A 66 0.59 -6.39 -4.84
C LEU A 66 0.21 -5.73 -3.50
N ALA A 67 -0.93 -5.04 -3.43
CA ALA A 67 -1.37 -4.31 -2.25
C ALA A 67 -2.82 -4.62 -1.88
N VAL A 68 -3.11 -4.75 -0.60
CA VAL A 68 -4.49 -4.95 -0.10
C VAL A 68 -5.21 -3.63 0.14
N ALA A 69 -4.47 -2.58 0.50
CA ALA A 69 -5.02 -1.26 0.72
C ALA A 69 -3.96 -0.17 0.53
N LYS A 70 -4.42 1.02 0.18
CA LYS A 70 -3.60 2.21 -0.01
C LYS A 70 -4.39 3.44 0.44
N CYS A 71 -3.77 4.31 1.22
CA CYS A 71 -4.34 5.61 1.56
C CYS A 71 -3.30 6.72 1.40
N GLY A 72 -3.75 7.92 1.08
CA GLY A 72 -2.84 9.03 0.83
C GLY A 72 -3.50 10.39 0.79
N ILE A 73 -2.66 11.42 0.82
CA ILE A 73 -3.04 12.81 0.55
C ILE A 73 -2.31 13.31 -0.68
N TYR A 74 -3.04 13.93 -1.59
CA TYR A 74 -2.54 14.33 -2.90
C TYR A 74 -2.81 15.80 -3.14
N ALA A 75 -1.86 16.51 -3.74
CA ALA A 75 -2.13 17.85 -4.25
C ALA A 75 -3.23 17.79 -5.32
N PRO A 76 -4.03 18.87 -5.47
CA PRO A 76 -5.08 18.92 -6.50
C PRO A 76 -4.53 18.61 -7.90
N GLY A 77 -5.20 17.74 -8.66
CA GLY A 77 -4.79 17.34 -10.02
C GLY A 77 -5.11 15.89 -10.39
N ALA A 78 -4.81 15.50 -11.63
CA ALA A 78 -4.99 14.13 -12.13
C ALA A 78 -3.86 13.21 -11.67
N VAL A 79 -3.98 12.71 -10.44
CA VAL A 79 -2.96 11.96 -9.68
C VAL A 79 -2.39 10.74 -10.41
N GLU A 80 -3.18 10.00 -11.18
CA GLU A 80 -2.75 8.74 -11.80
C GLU A 80 -1.79 8.94 -12.99
N HIS A 81 -1.76 10.14 -13.58
CA HIS A 81 -1.01 10.40 -14.81
C HIS A 81 -0.20 11.69 -14.80
N ASP A 82 -0.38 12.58 -13.82
CA ASP A 82 0.40 13.80 -13.72
C ASP A 82 1.65 13.59 -12.85
N PRO A 83 2.86 13.51 -13.45
CA PRO A 83 4.09 13.33 -12.70
C PRO A 83 4.46 14.56 -11.85
N ARG A 84 3.71 15.65 -11.88
CA ARG A 84 3.98 16.83 -11.03
C ARG A 84 3.33 16.73 -9.66
N VAL A 85 2.28 15.91 -9.52
CA VAL A 85 1.47 15.86 -8.30
C VAL A 85 2.30 15.44 -7.09
N ALA A 86 2.30 16.29 -6.06
CA ALA A 86 2.85 16.00 -4.76
C ALA A 86 1.93 15.06 -3.98
N PHE A 87 2.50 14.12 -3.22
CA PHE A 87 1.71 13.18 -2.43
C PHE A 87 2.43 12.69 -1.17
N HIS A 88 1.63 12.21 -0.22
CA HIS A 88 2.06 11.29 0.84
C HIS A 88 1.11 10.10 0.80
N GLU A 89 1.65 8.90 0.91
CA GLU A 89 0.93 7.66 0.66
C GLU A 89 1.45 6.55 1.58
N ALA A 90 0.54 5.74 2.09
CA ALA A 90 0.82 4.46 2.73
C ALA A 90 0.19 3.36 1.88
N GLU A 91 0.97 2.36 1.50
CA GLU A 91 0.53 1.17 0.76
C GLU A 91 0.83 -0.07 1.59
N PHE A 92 -0.17 -0.92 1.79
CA PHE A 92 -0.07 -2.16 2.57
C PHE A 92 0.16 -3.34 1.65
N ASP A 93 1.26 -4.07 1.88
CA ASP A 93 1.62 -5.25 1.11
C ASP A 93 0.57 -6.34 1.27
N ALA A 94 0.23 -7.01 0.17
CA ALA A 94 -0.83 -8.01 0.16
C ALA A 94 -0.48 -9.31 0.87
N TYR A 95 0.81 -9.63 1.00
CA TYR A 95 1.26 -10.93 1.47
C TYR A 95 2.22 -10.82 2.64
N GLN A 96 2.78 -9.66 2.91
CA GLN A 96 3.72 -9.44 4.01
C GLN A 96 3.15 -8.40 4.97
N PRO A 97 3.47 -8.48 6.28
CA PRO A 97 3.06 -7.49 7.27
C PRO A 97 3.87 -6.18 7.15
N LEU A 98 3.92 -5.63 5.93
CA LEU A 98 4.69 -4.46 5.57
C LEU A 98 3.78 -3.33 5.10
N VAL A 99 4.21 -2.11 5.41
CA VAL A 99 3.64 -0.87 4.88
C VAL A 99 4.76 -0.08 4.21
N ILE A 100 4.48 0.39 3.00
CA ILE A 100 5.39 1.23 2.22
C ILE A 100 4.86 2.66 2.31
N LEU A 101 5.62 3.51 2.99
CA LEU A 101 5.35 4.94 3.08
C LEU A 101 6.08 5.65 1.95
N ARG A 102 5.34 6.30 1.05
CA ARG A 102 5.88 7.02 -0.11
C ARG A 102 5.49 8.48 -0.06
N ARG A 103 6.44 9.35 -0.37
CA ARG A 103 6.17 10.78 -0.52
C ARG A 103 6.87 11.34 -1.73
N LYS A 104 6.32 12.44 -2.24
CA LYS A 104 6.88 13.19 -3.35
C LYS A 104 6.51 14.67 -3.20
N ALA A 105 7.50 15.52 -3.42
CA ALA A 105 7.31 16.97 -3.54
C ALA A 105 6.69 17.34 -4.90
N ASP A 106 6.25 18.59 -5.05
CA ASP A 106 5.68 19.07 -6.31
C ASP A 106 6.76 19.20 -7.39
N GLY A 107 6.43 18.76 -8.61
CA GLY A 107 7.27 18.90 -9.80
C GLY A 107 7.65 17.58 -10.45
N ALA A 108 7.71 17.60 -11.79
CA ALA A 108 7.93 16.41 -12.62
C ALA A 108 9.27 15.70 -12.35
N GLY A 109 10.30 16.44 -11.92
CA GLY A 109 11.63 15.90 -11.64
C GLY A 109 11.88 15.51 -10.18
N GLN A 110 10.88 15.65 -9.30
CA GLN A 110 11.08 15.34 -7.88
C GLN A 110 11.16 13.83 -7.65
N PRO A 111 12.15 13.35 -6.87
CA PRO A 111 12.26 11.94 -6.55
C PRO A 111 11.12 11.51 -5.63
N VAL A 112 10.67 10.27 -5.80
CA VAL A 112 9.82 9.60 -4.82
C VAL A 112 10.71 9.07 -3.72
N HIS A 113 10.46 9.50 -2.49
CA HIS A 113 11.07 8.91 -1.30
C HIS A 113 10.17 7.81 -0.78
N ALA A 114 10.75 6.64 -0.51
CA ALA A 114 10.04 5.50 0.04
C ALA A 114 10.72 4.99 1.31
N THR A 115 9.93 4.55 2.28
CA THR A 115 10.40 3.85 3.48
C THR A 115 9.45 2.70 3.75
N THR A 116 10.00 1.50 3.90
CA THR A 116 9.21 0.30 4.21
C THR A 116 9.35 -0.01 5.68
N LEU A 117 8.22 -0.18 6.35
CA LEU A 117 8.13 -0.53 7.77
C LEU A 117 7.37 -1.83 7.94
N HIS A 118 7.68 -2.56 9.00
CA HIS A 118 6.76 -3.57 9.50
C HIS A 118 5.54 -2.88 10.08
N ILE A 119 4.35 -3.45 9.90
CA ILE A 119 3.08 -2.84 10.35
C ILE A 119 3.07 -2.55 11.86
N GLU A 120 3.73 -3.38 12.66
CA GLU A 120 3.85 -3.18 14.12
C GLU A 120 4.70 -1.98 14.52
N ARG A 121 5.46 -1.41 13.57
CA ARG A 121 6.24 -0.20 13.75
C ARG A 121 5.54 1.04 13.20
N LEU A 122 4.32 0.90 12.68
CA LEU A 122 3.50 2.00 12.22
C LEU A 122 2.67 2.56 13.37
N ASP A 123 3.34 3.27 14.29
CA ASP A 123 2.72 3.99 15.39
C ASP A 123 2.48 5.47 15.06
N ALA A 124 1.85 6.20 15.99
CA ALA A 124 1.55 7.62 15.81
C ALA A 124 2.81 8.48 15.59
N GLU A 125 3.94 8.13 16.22
CA GLU A 125 5.20 8.85 16.06
C GLU A 125 5.79 8.63 14.66
N ALA A 126 5.78 7.39 14.16
CA ALA A 126 6.23 7.05 12.82
C ALA A 126 5.38 7.74 11.75
N ILE A 127 4.05 7.75 11.93
CA ILE A 127 3.11 8.43 11.03
C ILE A 127 3.38 9.94 11.02
N GLU A 128 3.48 10.57 12.19
CA GLU A 128 3.71 12.01 12.28
C GLU A 128 5.08 12.40 11.72
N THR A 129 6.13 11.63 12.02
CA THR A 129 7.48 11.83 11.46
C THR A 129 7.45 11.78 9.94
N PHE A 130 6.75 10.80 9.38
CA PHE A 130 6.59 10.67 7.94
C PHE A 130 5.85 11.87 7.31
N LEU A 131 4.74 12.30 7.94
CA LEU A 131 3.90 13.39 7.42
C LEU A 131 4.51 14.78 7.64
N SER A 132 5.41 14.95 8.62
CA SER A 132 6.04 16.23 8.96
C SER A 132 7.42 16.42 8.35
N ALA A 133 8.03 15.34 7.85
CA ALA A 133 9.25 15.47 7.10
C ALA A 133 8.94 16.12 5.74
N ASN A 134 9.40 17.37 5.57
CA ASN A 134 9.17 18.16 4.36
C ASN A 134 9.82 17.51 3.12
N GLY A 135 9.11 17.59 2.00
CA GLY A 135 9.63 17.44 0.65
C GLY A 135 9.65 18.80 -0.04
#